data_AF-A0A0G4GTZ6-F1
#
_entry.id   AF-A0A0G4GTZ6-F1
#
_cell.length_a   1.000
_cell.length_b   1.000
_cell.length_c   1.000
_cell.angle_alpha   90.00
_cell.angle_beta   90.00
_cell.angle_gamma   90.00
#
_symmetry.space_group_name_H-M   'P 1'
#
loop_
_entity.id
_entity.type
_entity.pdbx_description
1 polymer ?
#
loop_
_entity_poly.entity_id
_entity_poly.type
_entity_poly.pdbx_seq_one_letter_code
_entity_poly.pdbx_strand_id
1 'polypeptide(L)'
;MGCSWFEEWSKAVTNFKHKLTESIDSAFERYTGFVYDHPCWFIWIPAIVSIAMGSAWILREAEANPRTLYAKPTSDAMSDLALIQERYGDWPRVTFLLFVGEDGKNLLDEDVLYRANQMVEGLNNRNVTVNGKEYPFDEVCVKGT
;
A
#
# COMPACT_ATOMS: atom_id res chain seq x y z
N MET A 1 -3.16 -58.48 -2.74
CA MET A 1 -2.11 -58.24 -1.71
C MET A 1 -1.92 -56.73 -1.62
N GLY A 2 -2.53 -56.05 -0.64
CA GLY A 2 -2.48 -54.58 -0.62
C GLY A 2 -3.14 -53.88 0.58
N CYS A 3 -3.21 -54.49 1.76
CA CYS A 3 -3.87 -53.87 2.93
C CYS A 3 -3.05 -53.88 4.24
N SER A 4 -1.97 -54.64 4.37
CA SER A 4 -1.22 -54.68 5.65
C SER A 4 -0.47 -53.37 5.94
N TRP A 5 0.18 -52.79 4.93
CA TRP A 5 0.93 -51.54 5.08
C TRP A 5 0.02 -50.33 5.37
N PHE A 6 -1.19 -50.31 4.82
CA PHE A 6 -2.16 -49.25 5.09
C PHE A 6 -2.74 -49.33 6.51
N GLU A 7 -2.97 -50.53 7.04
CA GLU A 7 -3.39 -50.73 8.43
C GLU A 7 -2.29 -50.39 9.45
N GLU A 8 -1.04 -50.73 9.17
CA GLU A 8 0.10 -50.34 10.00
C GLU A 8 0.30 -48.83 10.01
N TRP A 9 0.20 -48.19 8.85
CA TRP A 9 0.29 -46.73 8.73
C TRP A 9 -0.88 -46.04 9.46
N SER A 10 -2.11 -46.54 9.30
CA SER A 10 -3.30 -46.00 9.99
C SER A 10 -3.18 -46.10 11.52
N LYS A 11 -2.67 -47.22 12.04
CA LYS A 11 -2.39 -47.40 13.48
C LYS A 11 -1.28 -46.46 13.96
N ALA A 12 -0.21 -46.29 13.18
CA ALA A 12 0.87 -45.37 13.51
C ALA A 12 0.39 -43.91 13.57
N VAL A 13 -0.45 -43.48 12.62
CA VAL A 13 -1.05 -42.14 12.62
C VAL A 13 -2.00 -41.95 13.80
N THR A 14 -2.81 -42.95 14.13
CA THR A 14 -3.75 -42.86 15.27
C THR A 14 -3.00 -42.79 16.60
N ASN A 15 -1.94 -43.58 16.78
CA ASN A 15 -1.10 -43.55 17.96
C ASN A 15 -0.30 -42.24 18.07
N PHE A 16 0.18 -41.70 16.95
CA PHE A 16 0.85 -40.40 16.92
C PHE A 16 -0.10 -39.28 17.30
N LYS A 17 -1.32 -39.27 16.73
CA LYS A 17 -2.37 -38.32 17.10
C LYS A 17 -2.69 -38.39 18.59
N HIS A 18 -2.85 -39.58 19.15
CA HIS A 18 -3.14 -39.75 20.58
C HIS A 18 -2.03 -39.18 21.46
N LYS A 19 -0.77 -39.51 21.18
CA LYS A 19 0.38 -38.97 21.91
C LYS A 19 0.52 -37.46 21.78
N LEU A 20 0.19 -36.92 20.60
CA LEU A 20 0.24 -35.49 20.34
C LEU A 20 -0.89 -34.77 21.10
N THR A 21 -2.10 -35.33 21.14
CA THR A 21 -3.22 -34.82 21.94
C THR A 21 -2.89 -34.86 23.44
N GLU A 22 -2.40 -35.98 23.96
CA GLU A 22 -1.99 -36.07 25.38
C GLU A 22 -0.88 -35.08 25.73
N SER A 23 0.08 -34.87 24.83
CA SER A 23 1.15 -33.90 25.05
C SER A 23 0.63 -32.46 25.03
N ILE A 24 -0.37 -32.15 24.21
CA ILE A 24 -1.00 -30.83 24.14
C ILE A 24 -1.83 -30.60 25.41
N ASP A 25 -2.64 -31.57 25.82
CA ASP A 25 -3.48 -31.49 27.02
C ASP A 25 -2.62 -31.27 28.26
N SER A 26 -1.53 -32.04 28.41
CA SER A 26 -0.58 -31.84 29.51
C SER A 26 0.12 -30.47 29.47
N ALA A 27 0.41 -29.95 28.29
CA ALA A 27 0.98 -28.61 28.14
C ALA A 27 -0.02 -27.51 28.55
N PHE A 28 -1.30 -27.65 28.16
CA PHE A 28 -2.35 -26.72 28.55
C PHE A 28 -2.62 -26.77 30.04
N GLU A 29 -2.69 -27.94 30.67
CA GLU A 29 -2.87 -28.07 32.12
C GLU A 29 -1.75 -27.34 32.89
N ARG A 30 -0.49 -27.59 32.51
CA ARG A 30 0.68 -26.91 33.11
C ARG A 30 0.66 -25.41 32.89
N TYR A 31 0.27 -24.97 31.69
CA TYR A 31 0.15 -23.55 31.35
C TYR A 31 -0.97 -22.88 32.16
N THR A 32 -2.14 -23.50 32.28
CA THR A 32 -3.25 -22.97 33.09
C THR A 32 -2.89 -22.90 34.58
N GLY A 33 -2.15 -23.89 35.10
CA GLY A 33 -1.62 -23.85 36.45
C GLY A 33 -0.70 -22.65 36.67
N PHE A 34 0.24 -22.42 35.74
CA PHE A 34 1.12 -21.25 35.78
C PHE A 34 0.35 -19.91 35.75
N VAL A 35 -0.69 -19.81 34.92
CA VAL A 35 -1.53 -18.59 34.85
C VAL A 35 -2.26 -18.35 36.17
N TYR A 36 -2.76 -19.42 36.81
CA TYR A 36 -3.44 -19.34 38.10
C TYR A 36 -2.48 -18.96 39.24
N ASP A 37 -1.27 -19.52 39.25
CA ASP A 37 -0.26 -19.26 40.28
C ASP A 37 0.38 -17.86 40.15
N HIS A 38 0.42 -17.31 38.93
CA HIS A 38 1.07 -16.03 38.63
C HIS A 38 0.22 -15.07 37.77
N PRO A 39 -0.97 -14.65 38.25
CA PRO A 39 -1.91 -13.84 37.46
C PRO A 39 -1.33 -12.49 37.04
N CYS A 40 -0.52 -11.86 37.91
CA CYS A 40 0.10 -10.57 37.61
C CYS A 40 1.15 -10.66 36.48
N TRP A 41 1.92 -11.75 36.44
CA TRP A 41 2.91 -11.97 35.37
C TRP A 41 2.24 -12.21 34.02
N PHE A 42 1.12 -12.95 34.04
CA PHE A 42 0.29 -13.17 32.86
C PHE A 42 -0.32 -11.88 32.31
N ILE A 43 -0.57 -10.85 33.13
CA ILE A 43 -1.12 -9.58 32.66
C ILE A 43 -0.02 -8.67 32.11
N TRP A 44 1.08 -8.47 32.85
CA TRP A 44 2.08 -7.48 32.48
C TRP A 44 3.00 -7.93 31.33
N ILE A 45 3.32 -9.23 31.19
CA ILE A 45 4.17 -9.71 30.09
C ILE A 45 3.51 -9.44 28.72
N PRO A 46 2.26 -9.87 28.45
CA PRO A 46 1.60 -9.58 27.18
C PRO A 46 1.37 -8.10 26.96
N ALA A 47 1.13 -7.32 28.03
CA ALA A 47 1.00 -5.87 27.92
C ALA A 47 2.31 -5.23 27.43
N ILE A 48 3.47 -5.60 28.00
CA ILE A 48 4.79 -5.12 27.56
C ILE A 48 5.07 -5.54 26.12
N VAL A 49 4.80 -6.80 25.76
CA VAL A 49 4.97 -7.28 24.37
C VAL A 49 4.08 -6.50 23.41
N SER A 50 2.82 -6.24 23.77
CA SER A 50 1.89 -5.47 22.95
C SER A 50 2.36 -4.02 22.77
N ILE A 51 2.88 -3.40 23.83
CA ILE A 51 3.45 -2.05 23.77
C ILE A 51 4.70 -2.03 22.89
N ALA A 52 5.59 -3.02 23.03
CA ALA A 52 6.80 -3.13 22.23
C ALA A 52 6.50 -3.37 20.74
N MET A 53 5.49 -4.18 20.42
CA MET A 53 5.02 -4.37 19.04
C MET A 53 4.30 -3.12 18.51
N GLY A 54 3.51 -2.45 19.35
CA GLY A 54 2.79 -1.23 19.00
C GLY A 54 3.70 -0.02 18.79
N SER A 55 4.82 0.08 19.52
CA SER A 55 5.79 1.17 19.35
C SER A 55 6.48 1.13 17.99
N ALA A 56 6.67 -0.06 17.41
CA ALA A 56 7.17 -0.20 16.04
C ALA A 56 6.23 0.43 15.00
N TRP A 57 4.94 0.54 15.30
CA TRP A 57 3.96 1.18 14.42
C TRP A 57 4.14 2.70 14.35
N ILE A 58 4.72 3.32 15.37
CA ILE A 58 5.02 4.76 15.40
C ILE A 58 6.04 5.12 14.30
N LEU A 59 6.93 4.18 13.96
CA LEU A 59 7.95 4.34 12.93
C LEU A 59 7.45 3.98 11.52
N ARG A 60 6.17 3.61 11.38
CA ARG A 60 5.63 3.22 10.08
C ARG A 60 5.39 4.45 9.22
N GLU A 61 6.22 4.62 8.21
CA GLU A 61 5.96 5.57 7.13
C GLU A 61 4.87 5.00 6.20
N ALA A 62 3.84 5.81 5.94
CA ALA A 62 2.80 5.46 4.99
C ALA A 62 3.30 5.78 3.58
N GLU A 63 3.58 4.75 2.79
CA GLU A 63 3.85 4.90 1.37
C GLU A 63 2.52 5.06 0.61
N ALA A 64 2.38 6.15 -0.13
CA ALA A 64 1.21 6.46 -0.95
C ALA A 64 1.54 6.53 -2.44
N ASN A 65 2.82 6.38 -2.81
CA ASN A 65 3.23 6.40 -4.20
C ASN A 65 2.74 5.13 -4.91
N PRO A 66 1.89 5.26 -5.95
CA PRO A 66 1.35 4.10 -6.65
C PRO A 66 2.44 3.27 -7.33
N ARG A 67 3.58 3.87 -7.71
CA ARG A 67 4.71 3.12 -8.28
C ARG A 67 5.30 2.17 -7.25
N THR A 68 5.50 2.62 -6.02
CA THR A 68 6.04 1.77 -4.94
C THR A 68 5.04 0.69 -4.50
N LEU A 69 3.74 0.99 -4.52
CA LEU A 69 2.70 0.06 -4.07
C LEU A 69 2.36 -1.02 -5.10
N TYR A 70 2.38 -0.70 -6.40
CA TYR A 70 1.89 -1.58 -7.45
C TYR A 70 2.98 -2.15 -8.37
N ALA A 71 4.19 -1.60 -8.35
CA ALA A 71 5.30 -2.13 -9.13
C ALA A 71 6.26 -2.92 -8.24
N LYS A 72 6.70 -4.08 -8.72
CA LYS A 72 7.81 -4.80 -8.09
C LYS A 72 9.09 -3.98 -8.32
N PRO A 73 9.85 -3.61 -7.27
CA PRO A 73 11.03 -2.76 -7.41
C PRO A 73 12.10 -3.33 -8.36
N THR A 74 12.17 -4.65 -8.47
CA THR A 74 13.14 -5.38 -9.32
C THR A 74 12.52 -5.91 -10.62
N SER A 75 11.42 -5.33 -11.07
CA SER A 75 10.85 -5.67 -12.39
C SER A 75 11.58 -4.96 -13.52
N ASP A 76 11.60 -5.59 -14.70
CA ASP A 76 12.21 -5.05 -15.92
C ASP A 76 11.62 -3.67 -16.28
N ALA A 77 10.32 -3.47 -16.04
CA ALA A 77 9.66 -2.18 -16.26
C ALA A 77 10.20 -1.06 -15.36
N MET A 78 10.58 -1.38 -14.11
CA MET A 78 11.17 -0.39 -13.20
C MET A 78 12.62 -0.08 -13.56
N SER A 79 13.39 -1.07 -14.04
CA SER A 79 14.74 -0.81 -14.55
C SER A 79 14.73 0.03 -15.82
N ASP A 80 13.80 -0.23 -16.75
CA ASP A 80 13.65 0.57 -17.96
C ASP A 80 13.22 2.00 -17.62
N LEU A 81 12.30 2.16 -16.66
CA LEU A 81 11.88 3.47 -16.19
C LEU A 81 13.06 4.25 -15.57
N ALA A 82 13.90 3.60 -14.77
CA ALA A 82 15.07 4.22 -14.16
C ALA A 82 16.09 4.68 -15.23
N LEU A 83 16.33 3.86 -16.26
CA LEU A 83 17.20 4.22 -17.38
C LEU A 83 16.65 5.43 -18.17
N ILE A 84 15.34 5.48 -18.39
CA ILE A 84 14.69 6.62 -19.06
C ILE A 84 14.82 7.88 -18.21
N GLN A 85 14.56 7.79 -16.90
CA GLN A 85 14.63 8.91 -15.97
C GLN A 85 16.05 9.46 -15.82
N GLU A 86 17.06 8.60 -15.80
CA GLU A 86 18.47 9.00 -15.76
C GLU A 86 18.87 9.79 -17.02
N ARG A 87 18.36 9.37 -18.18
CA ARG A 87 18.79 9.93 -19.48
C ARG A 87 18.00 11.16 -19.92
N TYR A 88 16.70 11.20 -19.63
CA TYR A 88 15.78 12.21 -20.14
C TYR A 88 15.12 13.03 -19.02
N GLY A 89 15.40 12.71 -17.76
CA GLY A 89 14.70 13.29 -16.61
C GLY A 89 13.33 12.65 -16.38
N ASP A 90 12.60 13.20 -15.43
CA ASP A 90 11.27 12.70 -15.10
C ASP A 90 10.26 12.96 -16.22
N TRP A 91 9.34 11.99 -16.38
CA TRP A 91 8.18 12.18 -17.25
C TRP A 91 7.38 13.39 -16.78
N PRO A 92 7.01 14.31 -17.70
CA PRO A 92 6.22 15.48 -17.34
C PRO A 92 4.87 15.04 -16.79
N ARG A 93 4.40 15.73 -15.75
CA ARG A 93 3.05 15.55 -15.24
C ARG A 93 2.08 16.18 -16.23
N VAL A 94 1.17 15.37 -16.76
CA VAL A 94 0.19 15.84 -17.74
C VAL A 94 -1.17 15.99 -17.09
N THR A 95 -1.78 17.15 -17.28
CA THR A 95 -3.12 17.49 -16.82
C THR A 95 -3.96 17.89 -18.03
N PHE A 96 -5.14 17.30 -18.18
CA PHE A 96 -6.04 17.57 -19.29
C PHE A 96 -7.34 18.22 -18.79
N LEU A 97 -7.87 19.14 -19.58
CA LEU A 97 -9.23 19.66 -19.42
C LEU A 97 -10.08 19.12 -20.57
N LEU A 98 -11.18 18.46 -20.23
CA LEU A 98 -12.13 17.95 -21.21
C LEU A 98 -13.38 18.81 -21.19
N PHE A 99 -13.67 19.48 -22.31
CA PHE A 99 -14.92 20.20 -22.50
C PHE A 99 -15.91 19.30 -23.22
N VAL A 100 -17.10 19.14 -22.63
CA VAL A 100 -18.17 18.31 -23.19
C VAL A 100 -19.37 19.22 -23.42
N GLY A 101 -19.90 19.21 -24.64
CA GLY A 101 -21.08 19.99 -25.01
C GLY A 101 -22.34 19.34 -24.45
N GLU A 102 -23.26 20.15 -23.95
CA GLU A 102 -24.63 19.70 -23.69
C GLU A 102 -25.38 19.49 -25.01
N ASP A 103 -26.41 18.63 -25.00
CA ASP A 103 -27.19 18.31 -26.20
C ASP A 103 -27.64 19.57 -26.96
N GLY A 104 -27.29 19.62 -28.26
CA GLY A 104 -27.65 20.71 -29.16
C GLY A 104 -26.71 21.93 -29.13
N LYS A 105 -25.68 21.96 -28.27
CA LYS A 105 -24.65 23.01 -28.30
C LYS A 105 -23.40 22.53 -29.02
N ASN A 106 -22.91 23.33 -29.95
CA ASN A 106 -21.67 23.04 -30.65
C ASN A 106 -20.49 23.63 -29.84
N LEU A 107 -19.51 22.78 -29.50
CA LEU A 107 -18.32 23.20 -28.76
C LEU A 107 -17.44 24.19 -29.54
N LEU A 108 -17.66 24.30 -30.84
CA LEU A 108 -16.95 25.22 -31.73
C LEU A 108 -17.67 26.57 -31.89
N ASP A 109 -18.77 26.80 -31.18
CA ASP A 109 -19.44 28.09 -31.17
C ASP A 109 -18.54 29.16 -30.52
N GLU A 110 -18.57 30.37 -31.07
CA GLU A 110 -17.66 31.46 -30.71
C GLU A 110 -17.72 31.82 -29.22
N ASP A 111 -18.91 31.81 -28.62
CA ASP A 111 -19.09 32.11 -27.21
C ASP A 111 -18.50 31.04 -26.30
N VAL A 112 -18.57 29.76 -26.72
CA VAL A 112 -17.96 28.63 -26.00
C VAL A 112 -16.44 28.71 -26.07
N LEU A 113 -15.89 28.97 -27.26
CA LEU A 113 -14.45 29.13 -27.45
C LEU A 113 -13.91 30.34 -26.69
N TYR A 114 -14.63 31.45 -26.67
CA TYR A 114 -14.26 32.64 -25.90
C TYR A 114 -14.18 32.34 -24.40
N ARG A 115 -15.18 31.64 -23.85
CA ARG A 115 -15.19 31.24 -22.43
C ARG A 115 -14.07 30.24 -22.12
N ALA A 116 -13.81 29.30 -23.02
CA ALA A 116 -12.70 28.36 -22.88
C ALA A 116 -11.35 29.10 -22.85
N ASN A 117 -11.16 30.09 -23.72
CA ASN A 117 -9.96 30.92 -23.71
C ASN A 117 -9.80 31.71 -22.40
N GLN A 118 -10.87 32.33 -21.90
CA GLN A 118 -10.85 33.02 -20.60
C GLN A 118 -10.45 32.08 -19.46
N MET A 119 -10.90 30.82 -19.49
CA MET A 119 -10.52 29.82 -18.49
C MET A 119 -9.02 29.49 -18.57
N VAL A 120 -8.47 29.32 -19.77
CA VAL A 120 -7.04 29.06 -19.98
C VAL A 120 -6.19 30.23 -19.49
N GLU A 121 -6.55 31.47 -19.83
CA GLU A 121 -5.86 32.67 -19.32
C GLU A 121 -5.91 32.75 -17.79
N GLY A 122 -7.08 32.44 -17.21
CA GLY A 122 -7.26 32.39 -15.76
C GLY A 122 -6.40 31.33 -15.07
N LEU A 123 -6.08 30.22 -15.75
CA LEU A 123 -5.18 29.18 -15.22
C LEU A 123 -3.71 29.57 -15.36
N ASN A 124 -3.32 30.16 -16.50
CA ASN A 124 -1.95 30.61 -16.74
C ASN A 124 -1.50 31.70 -15.77
N ASN A 125 -2.44 32.49 -15.26
CA ASN A 125 -2.16 33.56 -14.30
C ASN A 125 -2.25 33.12 -12.83
N ARG A 126 -2.36 31.81 -12.53
CA ARG A 126 -2.40 31.33 -11.15
C ARG A 126 -1.00 31.14 -10.56
N ASN A 127 -0.86 31.60 -9.32
CA ASN A 127 0.27 31.27 -8.46
C ASN A 127 -0.14 30.18 -7.46
N VAL A 128 0.76 29.23 -7.23
CA VAL A 128 0.60 28.20 -6.21
C VAL A 128 1.62 28.43 -5.11
N THR A 129 1.16 28.54 -3.86
CA THR A 129 2.03 28.70 -2.70
C THR A 129 2.40 27.33 -2.13
N VAL A 130 3.69 26.99 -2.11
CA VAL A 130 4.23 25.78 -1.49
C VAL A 130 5.29 26.19 -0.47
N ASN A 131 5.12 25.79 0.79
CA ASN A 131 6.05 26.11 1.89
C ASN A 131 6.36 27.61 2.04
N GLY A 132 5.36 28.47 1.81
CA GLY A 132 5.51 29.93 1.92
C GLY A 132 6.19 30.60 0.72
N LYS A 133 6.58 29.85 -0.31
CA LYS A 133 7.05 30.40 -1.58
C LYS A 133 5.97 30.28 -2.65
N GLU A 134 5.75 31.35 -3.40
CA GLU A 134 4.84 31.34 -4.56
C GLU A 134 5.57 30.88 -5.81
N TYR A 135 4.89 30.03 -6.57
CA TYR A 135 5.34 29.52 -7.86
C TYR A 135 4.28 29.87 -8.91
N PRO A 136 4.62 30.70 -9.92
CA PRO A 136 3.73 30.95 -11.03
C PRO A 136 3.65 29.71 -11.94
N PHE A 137 2.54 29.59 -12.67
CA PHE A 137 2.26 28.43 -13.52
C PHE A 137 3.34 28.19 -14.60
N ASP A 138 3.91 29.26 -15.16
CA ASP A 138 4.91 29.22 -16.22
C ASP A 138 6.30 28.75 -15.78
N GLU A 139 6.60 28.82 -14.47
CA GLU A 139 7.82 28.26 -13.89
C GLU A 139 7.74 26.73 -13.68
N VAL A 140 6.53 26.21 -13.49
CA VAL A 140 6.31 24.78 -13.20
C VAL A 140 6.04 23.99 -14.47
N CYS A 141 5.45 24.62 -15.49
CA CYS A 141 5.13 23.95 -16.75
C CYS A 141 6.35 23.71 -17.63
N VAL A 142 6.40 22.55 -18.26
CA VAL A 142 7.42 22.24 -19.27
C VAL A 142 7.20 23.14 -20.48
N LYS A 143 8.22 23.91 -20.84
CA LYS A 143 8.23 24.73 -22.05
C LYS A 143 8.63 23.82 -23.21
N GLY A 144 7.72 23.64 -24.17
CA GLY A 144 8.05 22.96 -25.43
C GLY A 144 9.12 23.77 -26.17
N THR A 145 10.23 23.12 -26.50
CA THR A 145 11.25 23.64 -27.42
C THR A 145 10.73 23.63 -28.85
#